data_AF-A0A7S3RJK4-F1
#
_entry.id   AF-A0A7S3RJK4-F1
#
_cell.length_a   1.000
_cell.length_b   1.000
_cell.length_c   1.000
_cell.angle_alpha   90.00
_cell.angle_beta   90.00
_cell.angle_gamma   90.00
#
_symmetry.space_group_name_H-M   'P 1'
#
loop_
_entity.id
_entity.type
_entity.pdbx_description
1 polymer ?
#
loop_
_entity_poly.entity_id
_entity_poly.type
_entity_poly.pdbx_seq_one_letter_code
_entity_poly.pdbx_strand_id
1 'polypeptide(L)'
;EIRLQLRFKQLPQKPLYFGIELPSYVPLSTMSRQAQKALVGACRRIIGDCYHSPGDDPATTKGELEPPTFVMPLWAFDQFIVSEPGTEPDIMSNLEGKGMKRSDGVR
;
A
#
# COMPACT_ATOMS: atom_id res chain seq x y z
N GLU A 1 4.09 11.24 -6.09
CA GLU A 1 3.39 10.18 -6.84
C GLU A 1 4.37 9.04 -7.08
N ILE A 2 3.99 7.80 -6.80
CA ILE A 2 4.80 6.60 -7.11
C ILE A 2 4.08 5.87 -8.24
N ARG A 3 4.77 5.60 -9.35
CA ARG A 3 4.24 4.84 -10.49
C ARG A 3 5.02 3.54 -10.61
N LEU A 4 4.31 2.42 -10.72
CA LEU A 4 4.89 1.09 -10.83
C LEU A 4 4.28 0.38 -12.04
N GLN A 5 5.15 -0.22 -12.86
CA GLN A 5 4.74 -1.09 -13.95
C GLN A 5 5.22 -2.51 -13.64
N LEU A 6 4.28 -3.44 -13.53
CA LEU A 6 4.55 -4.82 -13.14
C LEU A 6 3.87 -5.78 -14.10
N ARG A 7 4.52 -6.91 -14.38
CA ARG A 7 3.93 -8.01 -15.15
C ARG A 7 3.97 -9.29 -14.33
N PHE A 8 2.81 -9.88 -14.10
CA PHE A 8 2.73 -11.20 -13.51
C PHE A 8 3.10 -12.26 -14.55
N LYS A 9 4.09 -13.12 -14.22
CA LYS A 9 4.45 -14.27 -15.06
C LYS A 9 3.38 -15.37 -15.00
N GLN A 10 2.62 -15.43 -13.92
CA GLN A 10 1.51 -16.35 -13.69
C GLN A 10 0.34 -15.57 -13.11
N LEU A 11 -0.89 -15.91 -13.51
CA LEU A 11 -2.07 -15.20 -13.02
C LEU A 11 -2.21 -15.37 -11.50
N PRO A 12 -2.40 -14.28 -10.75
CA PRO A 12 -2.61 -14.35 -9.31
C PRO A 12 -3.92 -15.07 -9.01
N GLN A 13 -3.87 -16.08 -8.13
CA GLN A 13 -5.05 -16.86 -7.72
C GLN A 13 -5.69 -16.35 -6.42
N LYS A 14 -5.03 -15.41 -5.74
CA LYS A 14 -5.45 -14.85 -4.45
C LYS A 14 -5.46 -13.32 -4.51
N PRO A 15 -6.18 -12.65 -3.60
CA PRO A 15 -6.15 -11.20 -3.50
C PRO A 15 -4.71 -10.69 -3.37
N LEU A 16 -4.39 -9.65 -4.13
CA LEU A 16 -3.08 -9.02 -4.13
C LEU A 16 -3.03 -7.89 -3.10
N TYR A 17 -1.91 -7.83 -2.40
CA TYR A 17 -1.59 -6.78 -1.45
C TYR A 17 -0.29 -6.11 -1.85
N PHE A 18 -0.20 -4.82 -1.55
CA PHE A 18 1.00 -4.02 -1.71
C PHE A 18 1.49 -3.61 -0.33
N GLY A 19 2.74 -3.96 -0.02
CA GLY A 19 3.41 -3.65 1.22
C GLY A 19 4.60 -2.74 0.99
N ILE A 20 4.81 -1.79 1.91
CA ILE A 20 6.03 -1.00 2.01
C ILE A 20 6.59 -1.13 3.41
N GLU A 21 7.91 -1.19 3.51
CA GLU A 21 8.65 -1.26 4.76
C GLU A 21 9.74 -0.19 4.80
N LEU A 22 10.05 0.27 6.00
CA LEU A 22 11.22 1.11 6.24
C LEU A 22 12.40 0.23 6.68
N PRO A 23 13.62 0.51 6.19
CA PRO A 23 14.80 -0.28 6.54
C PRO A 23 15.23 -0.11 8.00
N SER A 24 14.76 0.94 8.67
CA SER A 24 15.12 1.27 10.04
C SER A 24 13.93 1.75 10.84
N TYR A 25 13.96 1.47 12.14
CA TYR A 25 12.99 1.97 13.10
C TYR A 25 13.05 3.49 13.22
N VAL A 26 11.88 4.13 13.25
CA VAL A 26 11.73 5.57 13.48
C VAL A 26 11.06 5.76 14.85
N PRO A 27 11.74 6.37 15.83
CA PRO A 27 11.15 6.63 17.14
C PRO A 27 9.91 7.53 17.03
N LEU A 28 8.81 7.08 17.62
CA LEU A 28 7.54 7.81 17.63
C LEU A 28 7.19 8.24 19.05
N SER A 29 6.77 9.49 19.20
CA SER A 29 6.13 9.94 20.44
C SER A 29 4.82 9.18 20.68
N THR A 30 4.38 9.11 21.94
CA THR A 30 3.08 8.51 22.30
C THR A 30 1.92 9.14 21.53
N MET A 31 1.96 10.47 21.35
CA MET A 31 0.93 11.19 20.60
C MET A 31 0.95 10.81 19.11
N SER A 32 2.13 10.75 18.49
CA SER A 32 2.30 10.32 17.09
C SER A 32 1.76 8.90 16.87
N ARG A 33 2.07 7.98 17.80
CA ARG A 33 1.58 6.59 17.76
C ARG A 33 0.05 6.52 17.81
N GLN A 34 -0.57 7.33 18.66
CA GLN A 34 -2.04 7.37 18.75
C GLN A 34 -2.69 7.99 17.51
N ALA A 35 -2.12 9.08 16.98
CA ALA A 35 -2.60 9.69 15.74
C ALA A 35 -2.52 8.70 14.56
N GLN A 36 -1.40 7.98 14.44
CA GLN A 36 -1.21 6.95 13.42
C GLN A 36 -2.21 5.80 13.58
N LYS A 37 -2.46 5.33 14.81
CA LYS A 37 -3.48 4.31 15.09
C LYS A 37 -4.88 4.78 14.68
N ALA A 38 -5.22 6.05 14.94
CA ALA A 38 -6.50 6.63 14.54
C ALA A 38 -6.63 6.72 13.01
N LEU A 39 -5.58 7.18 12.32
CA LEU A 39 -5.53 7.26 10.86
C LEU A 39 -5.67 5.89 10.21
N VAL A 40 -4.92 4.89 10.68
CA VAL A 40 -5.04 3.51 10.18
C VAL A 40 -6.44 2.97 10.44
N GLY A 41 -7.02 3.25 11.61
CA GLY A 41 -8.41 2.88 11.93
C GLY A 41 -9.42 3.49 10.96
N ALA A 42 -9.25 4.76 10.57
CA ALA A 42 -10.07 5.41 9.57
C ALA A 42 -9.88 4.77 8.18
N CYS A 43 -8.64 4.47 7.78
CA CYS A 43 -8.35 3.77 6.53
C CYS A 43 -9.04 2.40 6.48
N ARG A 44 -8.93 1.59 7.54
CA ARG A 44 -9.57 0.26 7.61
C ARG A 44 -11.08 0.29 7.39
N ARG A 45 -11.76 1.36 7.79
CA ARG A 45 -13.20 1.53 7.52
C ARG A 45 -13.54 1.72 6.04
N ILE A 46 -12.58 2.19 5.25
CA ILE A 46 -12.76 2.48 3.82
C ILE A 46 -12.25 1.32 2.97
N ILE A 47 -11.03 0.83 3.25
CA ILE A 47 -10.34 -0.16 2.42
C ILE A 47 -10.42 -1.60 2.97
N GLY A 48 -11.02 -1.79 4.14
CA GLY A 48 -11.08 -3.09 4.81
C GLY A 48 -9.71 -3.51 5.34
N ASP A 49 -9.19 -4.62 4.82
CA ASP A 49 -7.97 -5.26 5.31
C ASP A 49 -6.70 -4.49 4.91
N CYS A 50 -6.31 -3.53 5.77
CA CYS A 50 -4.95 -2.98 5.76
C CYS A 50 -4.21 -3.30 7.07
N TYR A 51 -2.95 -3.64 6.91
CA TYR A 51 -2.03 -3.90 8.01
C TYR A 51 -1.06 -2.74 8.15
N HIS A 52 -0.73 -2.43 9.40
CA HIS A 52 0.18 -1.36 9.71
C HIS A 52 0.89 -1.68 11.02
N SER A 53 2.20 -1.51 11.00
CA SER A 53 3.06 -1.56 12.16
C SER A 53 4.04 -0.39 12.18
N PRO A 54 4.21 0.30 13.31
CA PRO A 54 5.28 1.27 13.48
C PRO A 54 6.66 0.61 13.63
N GLY A 55 6.73 -0.72 13.64
CA GLY A 55 7.94 -1.49 13.92
C GLY A 55 8.26 -1.58 15.41
N ASP A 56 9.16 -2.50 15.72
CA ASP A 56 9.68 -2.75 17.05
C ASP A 56 10.86 -1.84 17.36
N ASP A 57 10.89 -1.32 18.60
CA ASP A 57 12.02 -0.53 19.08
C ASP A 57 13.20 -1.47 19.40
N PRO A 58 14.34 -1.34 18.70
CA PRO A 58 15.52 -2.19 18.93
C PRO A 58 16.10 -2.07 20.34
N ALA A 59 15.84 -0.97 21.05
CA ALA A 59 16.37 -0.76 22.41
C ALA A 59 15.61 -1.56 23.47
N THR A 60 14.34 -1.91 23.21
CA THR A 60 13.44 -2.53 24.19
C THR A 60 13.00 -3.92 23.80
N THR A 61 13.04 -4.25 22.51
CA THR A 61 12.57 -5.53 21.99
C THR A 61 13.73 -6.53 21.94
N LYS A 62 13.49 -7.76 22.41
CA LYS A 62 14.46 -8.85 22.35
C LYS A 62 14.00 -9.89 21.33
N GLY A 63 14.87 -10.27 20.41
CA GLY A 63 14.59 -11.29 19.38
C GLY A 63 14.50 -10.68 17.98
N GLU A 64 13.68 -11.29 17.12
CA GLU A 64 13.39 -10.76 15.79
C GLU A 64 12.58 -9.46 15.90
N LEU A 65 13.06 -8.41 15.23
CA LEU A 65 12.43 -7.10 15.22
C LEU A 65 11.51 -6.98 14.02
N GLU A 66 10.26 -6.62 14.25
CA GLU A 66 9.35 -6.26 13.19
C GLU A 66 9.74 -4.89 12.59
N PRO A 67 9.99 -4.77 11.28
CA PRO A 67 10.25 -3.47 10.67
C PRO A 67 8.98 -2.61 10.66
N PRO A 68 9.10 -1.27 10.56
CA PRO A 68 7.94 -0.44 10.29
C PRO A 68 7.36 -0.80 8.92
N THR A 69 6.09 -1.18 8.87
CA THR A 69 5.44 -1.73 7.68
C THR A 69 4.03 -1.20 7.50
N PHE A 70 3.63 -0.95 6.26
CA PHE A 70 2.25 -0.70 5.87
C PHE A 70 1.87 -1.58 4.69
N VAL A 71 0.71 -2.24 4.76
CA VAL A 71 0.19 -3.12 3.71
C VAL A 71 -1.27 -2.78 3.43
N MET A 72 -1.62 -2.69 2.15
CA MET A 72 -2.99 -2.45 1.70
C MET A 72 -3.35 -3.33 0.51
N PRO A 73 -4.66 -3.55 0.23
CA PRO A 73 -5.09 -4.26 -0.97
C PRO A 73 -4.67 -3.49 -2.24
N LEU A 74 -4.33 -4.21 -3.31
CA LEU A 74 -3.87 -3.58 -4.56
C LEU A 74 -4.95 -2.71 -5.22
N TRP A 75 -6.23 -3.00 -5.00
CA TRP A 75 -7.33 -2.18 -5.52
C TRP A 75 -7.41 -0.80 -4.86
N ALA A 76 -6.81 -0.62 -3.67
CA ALA A 76 -6.86 0.62 -2.91
C ALA A 76 -5.96 1.74 -3.48
N PHE A 77 -5.19 1.45 -4.53
CA PHE A 77 -4.51 2.49 -5.30
C PHE A 77 -5.51 3.44 -5.96
N ASP A 78 -5.11 4.70 -6.14
CA ASP A 78 -6.01 5.71 -6.70
C ASP A 78 -6.38 5.42 -8.17
N GLN A 79 -5.45 4.82 -8.93
CA GLN A 79 -5.63 4.49 -10.35
C GLN A 79 -4.95 3.16 -10.69
N PHE A 80 -5.69 2.28 -11.39
CA PHE A 80 -5.18 0.99 -11.87
C PHE A 80 -5.36 0.88 -13.39
N ILE A 81 -4.26 0.62 -14.12
CA ILE A 81 -4.27 0.48 -15.58
C ILE A 81 -3.92 -0.96 -15.91
N VAL A 82 -4.87 -1.68 -16.52
CA VAL A 82 -4.64 -3.01 -17.08
C VAL A 82 -4.42 -2.86 -18.57
N SER A 83 -3.28 -3.32 -19.05
CA SER A 83 -2.92 -3.33 -20.47
C SER A 83 -3.06 -4.72 -21.05
N GLU A 84 -3.42 -4.80 -22.33
CA GLU A 84 -3.45 -6.08 -23.04
C GLU A 84 -2.03 -6.65 -23.18
N PRO A 85 -1.85 -7.98 -23.15
CA PRO A 85 -0.55 -8.59 -23.38
C PRO A 85 0.08 -8.11 -24.71
N GLY A 86 1.30 -7.56 -24.64
CA GLY A 86 1.99 -6.99 -25.80
C GLY A 86 1.79 -5.50 -25.98
N THR A 87 0.89 -4.87 -25.22
CA THR A 87 0.80 -3.42 -25.08
C THR A 87 1.48 -3.01 -23.78
N GLU A 88 2.50 -2.15 -23.87
CA GLU A 88 3.20 -1.64 -22.69
C GLU A 88 2.61 -0.26 -22.33
N PRO A 89 2.02 -0.09 -21.14
CA PRO A 89 1.47 1.20 -20.75
C PRO A 89 2.61 2.18 -20.52
N ASP A 90 2.60 3.29 -21.26
CA ASP A 90 3.53 4.39 -21.01
C ASP A 90 3.17 5.10 -19.70
N ILE A 91 3.86 4.71 -18.61
CA ILE A 91 3.70 5.28 -17.27
C ILE A 91 4.20 6.72 -17.14
N MET A 92 4.94 7.24 -18.13
CA MET A 92 5.45 8.62 -18.16
C MET A 92 4.49 9.57 -18.88
N SER A 93 3.55 9.03 -19.67
CA SER A 93 2.52 9.80 -20.36
C SER A 93 1.49 10.43 -19.41
N ASN A 94 0.60 11.27 -19.96
CA ASN A 94 -0.61 11.66 -19.25
C ASN A 94 -1.53 10.44 -19.07
N LEU A 95 -1.87 10.14 -17.82
CA LEU A 95 -2.73 9.01 -17.43
C LEU A 95 -4.18 9.44 -17.18
N GLU A 96 -4.53 10.71 -17.41
CA GLU A 96 -5.90 11.19 -17.29
C GLU A 96 -6.86 10.40 -18.18
N GLY A 97 -7.97 9.94 -17.60
CA GLY A 97 -8.98 9.13 -18.29
C GLY A 97 -8.58 7.68 -18.60
N LYS A 98 -7.38 7.23 -18.20
CA LYS A 98 -6.94 5.84 -18.40
C LYS A 98 -7.25 4.95 -17.20
N GLY A 99 -7.50 3.66 -17.46
CA GLY A 99 -7.68 2.66 -16.41
C GLY A 99 -8.95 2.86 -15.58
N MET A 100 -8.96 2.29 -14.38
CA MET A 100 -10.04 2.40 -13.41
C MET A 100 -9.55 3.25 -12.25
N LYS A 101 -10.29 4.31 -11.90
CA LYS A 101 -10.06 5.05 -10.66
C LYS A 101 -10.83 4.39 -9.54
N ARG A 102 -10.30 4.47 -8.33
CA ARG A 102 -11.00 4.01 -7.12
C ARG A 102 -12.39 4.66 -6.97
N SER A 103 -12.57 5.89 -7.44
CA SER A 103 -13.83 6.63 -7.39
C SER A 103 -14.87 6.18 -8.40
N ASP A 104 -14.50 5.47 -9.47
CA ASP A 104 -15.40 5.20 -10.60
C ASP A 104 -16.53 4.20 -10.24
N GLY A 105 -16.43 3.53 -9.09
CA GLY A 105 -17.45 2.65 -8.53
C GLY A 105 -18.23 3.22 -7.34
N VAL A 106 -17.91 4.43 -6.86
CA VAL A 106 -18.62 5.08 -5.75
C VAL A 106 -19.79 5.89 -6.35
N ARG A 107 -20.99 5.31 -6.32
CA ARG A 107 -22.26 6.03 -6.51
C ARG A 107 -22.85 6.39 -5.15
#